data_AF-A0A521IPI0-F1
#
_entry.id   AF-A0A521IPI0-F1
#
_cell.length_a   1.000
_cell.length_b   1.000
_cell.length_c   1.000
_cell.angle_alpha   90.00
_cell.angle_beta   90.00
_cell.angle_gamma   90.00
#
_symmetry.space_group_name_H-M   'P 1'
#
loop_
_entity.id
_entity.type
_entity.pdbx_description
1 polymer ?
#
loop_
_entity_poly.entity_id
_entity_poly.type
_entity_poly.pdbx_seq_one_letter_code
_entity_poly.pdbx_strand_id
1 'polypeptide(L)'
;MLKSYLEFFDEIANIFNKHGFKLYMVGGTSRDFLLNYPVDDYDFATDATPTEMHEFLPDANYRFEKFGTVSLKYEDEHVEITTLREEGEYIDSRHPAYIKFVTDPAKDYIRRDFTINALYIDENYRVLDFCDGLKDLDTNTLRVIGNPYTRFAEDPLRIIRALRFVAKFKLNIDPLTENAIRDLAHLVKKLNPEKVKAEIRKVGEQEQNIFKKLMNMYKL
;
A
#
# COMPACT_ATOMS: atom_id res chain seq x y z
N MET A 1 18.17 16.63 -17.28
CA MET A 1 17.76 17.11 -15.95
C MET A 1 16.95 16.00 -15.33
N LEU A 2 17.23 15.59 -14.10
CA LEU A 2 16.37 14.64 -13.38
C LEU A 2 15.05 15.35 -13.12
N LYS A 3 13.96 14.76 -13.62
CA LYS A 3 12.60 15.24 -13.44
C LYS A 3 12.21 15.11 -11.97
N SER A 4 11.48 16.08 -11.44
CA SER A 4 11.00 15.97 -10.06
C SER A 4 9.90 14.91 -9.95
N TYR A 5 9.76 14.30 -8.77
CA TYR A 5 8.69 13.36 -8.48
C TYR A 5 7.29 13.94 -8.77
N LEU A 6 7.10 15.23 -8.48
CA LEU A 6 5.85 15.94 -8.73
C LEU A 6 5.56 16.07 -10.23
N GLU A 7 6.56 16.48 -11.02
CA GLU A 7 6.43 16.55 -12.48
C GLU A 7 6.10 15.16 -13.07
N PHE A 8 6.67 14.08 -12.53
CA PHE A 8 6.36 12.72 -12.96
C PHE A 8 4.90 12.33 -12.66
N PHE A 9 4.41 12.61 -11.44
CA PHE A 9 3.02 12.36 -11.09
C PHE A 9 2.06 13.20 -11.93
N ASP A 10 2.32 14.50 -12.09
CA ASP A 10 1.45 15.43 -12.82
C ASP A 10 1.25 15.00 -14.28
N GLU A 11 2.30 14.48 -14.93
CA GLU A 11 2.19 14.00 -16.31
C GLU A 11 1.28 12.78 -16.43
N ILE A 12 1.40 11.82 -15.52
CA ILE A 12 0.54 10.63 -15.53
C ILE A 12 -0.88 11.05 -15.13
N ALA A 13 -1.06 11.89 -14.11
CA ALA A 13 -2.35 12.44 -13.74
C ALA A 13 -3.02 13.17 -14.92
N ASN A 14 -2.25 13.91 -15.73
CA ASN A 14 -2.73 14.56 -16.95
C ASN A 14 -3.23 13.58 -18.02
N ILE A 15 -2.65 12.37 -18.12
CA ILE A 15 -3.16 11.32 -19.02
C ILE A 15 -4.56 10.88 -18.57
N PHE A 16 -4.75 10.63 -17.28
CA PHE A 16 -6.05 10.23 -16.71
C PHE A 16 -7.10 11.35 -16.81
N ASN A 17 -6.71 12.58 -16.45
CA ASN A 17 -7.60 13.75 -16.49
C ASN A 17 -8.14 14.03 -17.89
N LYS A 18 -7.33 13.85 -18.95
CA LYS A 18 -7.77 14.00 -20.35
C LYS A 18 -8.87 13.02 -20.75
N HIS A 19 -8.98 11.89 -20.05
CA HIS A 19 -10.00 10.87 -20.27
C HIS A 19 -11.12 10.92 -19.23
N GLY A 20 -11.13 11.94 -18.36
CA GLY A 20 -12.19 12.15 -17.36
C GLY A 20 -12.03 11.35 -16.07
N PHE A 21 -10.85 10.77 -15.83
CA PHE A 21 -10.55 9.99 -14.63
C PHE A 21 -9.57 10.73 -13.72
N LYS A 22 -9.63 10.43 -12.43
CA LYS A 22 -8.75 10.97 -11.41
C LYS A 22 -7.60 10.00 -11.12
N LEU A 23 -6.48 10.55 -10.69
CA LEU A 23 -5.33 9.79 -10.24
C LEU A 23 -4.90 10.28 -8.86
N TYR A 24 -4.58 9.35 -7.97
CA TYR A 24 -4.16 9.63 -6.61
C TYR A 24 -2.82 8.98 -6.32
N MET A 25 -1.90 9.70 -5.67
CA MET A 25 -0.79 9.05 -4.98
C MET A 25 -1.35 8.25 -3.80
N VAL A 26 -0.91 7.00 -3.62
CA VAL A 26 -1.38 6.15 -2.53
C VAL A 26 -0.26 5.31 -1.94
N GLY A 27 -0.53 4.59 -0.84
CA GLY A 27 0.40 3.57 -0.33
C GLY A 27 1.75 4.16 0.08
N GLY A 28 2.83 3.48 -0.28
CA GLY A 28 4.18 3.92 0.06
C GLY A 28 4.53 5.28 -0.55
N THR A 29 4.07 5.51 -1.78
CA THR A 29 4.30 6.74 -2.53
C THR A 29 3.73 7.97 -1.81
N SER A 30 2.48 7.91 -1.36
CA SER A 30 1.87 9.01 -0.60
C SER A 30 2.58 9.30 0.73
N ARG A 31 2.93 8.25 1.48
CA ARG A 31 3.63 8.35 2.77
C ARG A 31 5.02 8.94 2.61
N ASP A 32 5.79 8.40 1.66
CA ASP A 32 7.18 8.78 1.46
C ASP A 32 7.27 10.22 0.92
N PHE A 33 6.33 10.62 0.06
CA PHE A 33 6.16 12.02 -0.35
C PHE A 33 5.91 12.95 0.86
N LEU A 34 4.95 12.62 1.74
CA LEU A 34 4.64 13.43 2.91
C LEU A 34 5.77 13.51 3.94
N LEU A 35 6.60 12.45 4.02
CA LEU A 35 7.79 12.41 4.88
C LEU A 35 9.03 13.06 4.22
N ASN A 36 8.93 13.52 2.97
CA ASN A 36 10.06 14.00 2.17
C ASN A 36 11.19 12.94 2.04
N TYR A 37 10.79 11.67 1.95
CA TYR A 37 11.67 10.55 1.64
C TYR A 37 11.76 10.36 0.12
N PRO A 38 12.85 9.76 -0.39
CA PRO A 38 12.90 9.31 -1.78
C PRO A 38 11.74 8.36 -2.09
N VAL A 39 11.08 8.59 -3.22
CA VAL A 39 10.02 7.71 -3.73
C VAL A 39 10.64 6.80 -4.78
N ASP A 40 10.82 5.52 -4.43
CA ASP A 40 11.45 4.52 -5.30
C ASP A 40 10.41 3.63 -6.02
N ASP A 41 9.17 3.59 -5.51
CA ASP A 41 8.06 2.81 -6.06
C ASP A 41 6.88 3.77 -6.32
N TYR A 42 6.33 3.76 -7.54
CA TYR A 42 5.20 4.60 -7.94
C TYR A 42 3.89 3.80 -7.89
N ASP A 43 3.21 3.90 -6.76
CA ASP A 43 1.88 3.33 -6.52
C ASP A 43 0.81 4.43 -6.64
N PHE A 44 -0.06 4.30 -7.65
CA PHE A 44 -1.19 5.20 -7.87
C PHE A 44 -2.53 4.46 -7.79
N ALA A 45 -3.57 5.21 -7.44
CA ALA A 45 -4.95 4.75 -7.52
C ALA A 45 -5.77 5.63 -8.46
N THR A 46 -6.79 5.06 -9.09
CA THR A 46 -7.66 5.78 -10.03
C THR A 46 -9.10 5.32 -9.92
N ASP A 47 -10.05 6.16 -10.30
CA ASP A 47 -11.45 5.77 -10.51
C ASP A 47 -11.69 5.13 -11.89
N ALA A 48 -10.68 5.05 -12.76
CA ALA A 48 -10.72 4.28 -14.01
C ALA A 48 -10.62 2.77 -13.76
N THR A 49 -11.50 1.99 -14.37
CA THR A 49 -11.39 0.52 -14.42
C THR A 49 -10.30 0.08 -15.39
N PRO A 50 -9.79 -1.17 -15.29
CA PRO A 50 -8.82 -1.68 -16.26
C PRO A 50 -9.34 -1.68 -17.69
N THR A 51 -10.64 -1.96 -17.88
CA THR A 51 -11.29 -1.89 -19.20
C THR A 51 -11.27 -0.48 -19.76
N GLU A 52 -11.52 0.55 -18.95
CA GLU A 52 -11.42 1.95 -19.39
C GLU A 52 -9.96 2.36 -19.65
N MET A 53 -9.01 1.90 -18.82
CA MET A 53 -7.59 2.15 -19.01
C MET A 53 -7.06 1.57 -20.32
N HIS A 54 -7.58 0.43 -20.81
CA HIS A 54 -7.18 -0.14 -22.10
C HIS A 54 -7.34 0.85 -23.27
N GLU A 55 -8.35 1.72 -23.21
CA GLU A 55 -8.64 2.67 -24.29
C GLU A 55 -7.56 3.74 -24.44
N PHE A 56 -6.85 4.09 -23.37
CA PHE A 56 -5.86 5.17 -23.37
C PHE A 56 -4.46 4.78 -22.87
N LEU A 57 -4.29 3.56 -22.36
CA LEU A 57 -3.02 2.94 -21.99
C LEU A 57 -2.89 1.53 -22.62
N PRO A 58 -2.96 1.40 -23.96
CA PRO A 58 -2.98 0.09 -24.62
C PRO A 58 -1.69 -0.72 -24.45
N ASP A 59 -0.55 -0.05 -24.24
CA ASP A 59 0.77 -0.68 -24.09
C ASP A 59 1.10 -1.04 -22.62
N ALA A 60 0.20 -0.76 -21.69
CA ALA A 60 0.39 -1.13 -20.29
C ALA A 60 0.24 -2.66 -20.09
N ASN A 61 0.75 -3.17 -18.99
CA ASN A 61 0.67 -4.58 -18.64
C ASN A 61 -0.55 -4.86 -17.77
N TYR A 62 -1.50 -5.61 -18.32
CA TYR A 62 -2.78 -5.96 -17.70
C TYR A 62 -2.80 -7.33 -17.02
N ARG A 63 -1.63 -7.94 -16.77
CA ARG A 63 -1.55 -9.27 -16.14
C ARG A 63 -2.34 -9.40 -14.83
N PHE A 64 -2.50 -8.30 -14.09
CA PHE A 64 -3.20 -8.24 -12.81
C PHE A 64 -4.54 -7.48 -12.86
N GLU A 65 -5.10 -7.24 -14.06
CA GLU A 65 -6.31 -6.44 -14.24
C GLU A 65 -7.53 -7.03 -13.52
N LYS A 66 -7.59 -8.35 -13.32
CA LYS A 66 -8.64 -9.00 -12.53
C LYS A 66 -8.68 -8.54 -11.07
N PHE A 67 -7.59 -7.96 -10.58
CA PHE A 67 -7.47 -7.34 -9.26
C PHE A 67 -7.56 -5.81 -9.33
N GLY A 68 -7.77 -5.23 -10.51
CA GLY A 68 -7.80 -3.78 -10.73
C GLY A 68 -6.42 -3.15 -10.93
N THR A 69 -5.33 -3.93 -10.97
CA THR A 69 -3.97 -3.40 -11.07
C THR A 69 -3.45 -3.50 -12.50
N VAL A 70 -2.90 -2.39 -13.00
CA VAL A 70 -2.27 -2.23 -14.32
C VAL A 70 -0.86 -1.68 -14.10
N SER A 71 0.14 -2.34 -14.68
CA SER A 71 1.53 -1.87 -14.61
C SER A 71 1.87 -1.08 -15.87
N LEU A 72 2.10 0.23 -15.73
CA LEU A 72 2.52 1.12 -16.80
C LEU A 72 4.05 1.27 -16.75
N LYS A 73 4.72 1.06 -17.88
CA LYS A 73 6.10 1.53 -18.04
C LYS A 73 6.04 2.94 -18.59
N TYR A 74 6.53 3.92 -17.83
CA TYR A 74 6.54 5.33 -18.24
C TYR A 74 7.97 5.85 -18.12
N GLU A 75 8.55 6.25 -19.25
CA GLU A 75 9.99 6.51 -19.36
C GLU A 75 10.80 5.28 -18.91
N ASP A 76 11.73 5.43 -17.95
CA ASP A 76 12.54 4.35 -17.38
C ASP A 76 11.96 3.78 -16.08
N GLU A 77 10.78 4.24 -15.66
CA GLU A 77 10.15 3.88 -14.39
C GLU A 77 8.96 2.91 -14.56
N HIS A 78 8.70 2.15 -13.51
CA HIS A 78 7.54 1.28 -13.40
C HIS A 78 6.49 1.89 -12.47
N VAL A 79 5.26 1.99 -12.96
CA VAL A 79 4.13 2.58 -12.25
C VAL A 79 3.05 1.54 -12.09
N GLU A 80 2.64 1.28 -10.86
CA GLU A 80 1.52 0.41 -10.55
C GLU A 80 0.27 1.27 -10.33
N ILE A 81 -0.71 1.15 -11.22
CA ILE A 81 -1.96 1.90 -11.17
C ILE A 81 -3.08 0.93 -10.82
N THR A 82 -3.74 1.17 -9.68
CA THR A 82 -4.81 0.29 -9.20
C THR A 82 -6.15 1.02 -9.15
N THR A 83 -7.16 0.48 -9.82
CA THR A 83 -8.54 0.95 -9.69
C THR A 83 -8.99 0.90 -8.23
N LEU A 84 -9.59 1.98 -7.76
CA LEU A 84 -10.23 2.07 -6.45
C LEU A 84 -11.25 0.93 -6.32
N ARG A 85 -11.21 0.20 -5.20
CA ARG A 85 -12.03 -1.00 -5.05
C ARG A 85 -12.43 -1.27 -3.61
N GLU A 86 -13.64 -1.78 -3.44
CA GLU A 86 -14.08 -2.45 -2.22
C GLU A 86 -13.86 -3.96 -2.36
N GLU A 87 -13.45 -4.58 -1.27
CA GLU A 87 -13.25 -6.03 -1.17
C GLU A 87 -14.30 -6.62 -0.23
N GLY A 88 -14.89 -7.75 -0.61
CA GLY A 88 -15.75 -8.53 0.27
C GLY A 88 -14.97 -9.25 1.37
N GLU A 89 -15.69 -9.96 2.23
CA GLU A 89 -15.07 -10.81 3.26
C GLU A 89 -14.08 -11.80 2.64
N TYR A 90 -12.96 -12.03 3.33
CA TYR A 90 -11.91 -12.92 2.88
C TYR A 90 -12.33 -14.38 3.08
N ILE A 91 -12.48 -15.13 1.98
CA ILE A 91 -12.90 -16.56 2.00
C ILE A 91 -11.76 -17.43 2.53
N ASP A 92 -10.53 -17.07 2.17
CA ASP A 92 -9.32 -17.60 2.74
C ASP A 92 -8.38 -16.44 3.09
N SER A 93 -7.19 -16.76 3.60
CA SER A 93 -6.23 -15.75 4.03
C SER A 93 -5.84 -14.65 3.01
N ARG A 94 -6.25 -14.76 1.74
CA ARG A 94 -5.84 -13.80 0.72
C ARG A 94 -6.86 -13.50 -0.36
N HIS A 95 -7.91 -14.29 -0.49
CA HIS A 95 -8.89 -14.10 -1.55
C HIS A 95 -10.17 -13.49 -0.99
N PRO A 96 -10.47 -12.22 -1.30
CA PRO A 96 -11.77 -11.65 -0.98
C PRO A 96 -12.85 -12.35 -1.80
N ALA A 97 -14.05 -12.45 -1.24
CA ALA A 97 -15.19 -13.07 -1.91
C ALA A 97 -15.57 -12.38 -3.21
N TYR A 98 -15.35 -11.07 -3.27
CA TYR A 98 -15.48 -10.28 -4.48
C TYR A 98 -14.54 -9.09 -4.44
N ILE A 99 -14.27 -8.55 -5.63
CA ILE A 99 -13.68 -7.24 -5.85
C ILE A 99 -14.70 -6.43 -6.62
N LYS A 100 -15.01 -5.24 -6.13
CA LYS A 100 -15.90 -4.31 -6.84
C LYS A 100 -15.20 -2.98 -6.99
N PHE A 101 -15.05 -2.56 -8.24
CA PHE A 101 -14.50 -1.25 -8.55
C PHE A 101 -15.48 -0.16 -8.14
N VAL A 102 -14.92 0.91 -7.58
CA VAL A 102 -15.63 2.07 -7.03
C VAL A 102 -14.90 3.32 -7.48
N THR A 103 -15.55 4.47 -7.37
CA THR A 103 -14.94 5.76 -7.73
C THR A 103 -14.56 6.61 -6.51
N ASP A 104 -14.92 6.14 -5.30
CA ASP A 104 -14.75 6.87 -4.05
C ASP A 104 -13.58 6.29 -3.22
N PRO A 105 -12.50 7.06 -2.97
CA PRO A 105 -11.40 6.66 -2.10
C PRO A 105 -11.85 6.26 -0.68
N ALA A 106 -12.95 6.81 -0.17
CA ALA A 106 -13.50 6.47 1.14
C ALA A 106 -14.02 5.02 1.22
N LYS A 107 -14.18 4.32 0.09
CA LYS A 107 -14.49 2.89 0.05
C LYS A 107 -13.25 2.01 -0.10
N ASP A 108 -12.18 2.55 -0.69
CA ASP A 108 -10.91 1.83 -0.92
C ASP A 108 -10.04 1.77 0.35
N TYR A 109 -10.09 2.77 1.23
CA TYR A 109 -9.16 2.85 2.36
C TYR A 109 -9.30 1.66 3.33
N ILE A 110 -10.52 1.14 3.52
CA ILE A 110 -10.85 0.08 4.48
C ILE A 110 -10.07 -1.21 4.21
N ARG A 111 -9.84 -1.53 2.92
CA ARG A 111 -9.11 -2.75 2.54
C ARG A 111 -7.59 -2.65 2.72
N ARG A 112 -7.05 -1.46 2.98
CA ARG A 112 -5.60 -1.25 3.16
C ARG A 112 -5.14 -1.82 4.49
N ASP A 113 -3.82 -1.90 4.64
CA ASP A 113 -3.19 -2.53 5.80
C ASP A 113 -3.00 -1.56 6.97
N PHE A 114 -2.37 -0.42 6.73
CA PHE A 114 -2.03 0.56 7.76
C PHE A 114 -2.55 1.95 7.41
N THR A 115 -2.91 2.72 8.44
CA THR A 115 -3.45 4.09 8.32
C THR A 115 -2.53 5.00 7.51
N ILE A 116 -1.23 4.98 7.81
CA ILE A 116 -0.19 5.75 7.11
C ILE A 116 -0.03 5.38 5.62
N ASN A 117 -0.56 4.23 5.17
CA ASN A 117 -0.53 3.78 3.77
C ASN A 117 -1.89 3.97 3.07
N ALA A 118 -2.86 4.56 3.75
CA ALA A 118 -4.21 4.84 3.27
C ALA A 118 -4.48 6.34 3.18
N LEU A 119 -3.42 7.10 2.91
CA LEU A 119 -3.47 8.50 2.51
C LEU A 119 -3.57 8.54 0.99
N TYR A 120 -4.43 9.43 0.48
CA TYR A 120 -4.60 9.65 -0.95
C TYR A 120 -4.27 11.10 -1.23
N ILE A 121 -3.41 11.37 -2.22
CA ILE A 121 -3.04 12.73 -2.61
C ILE A 121 -3.52 12.95 -4.03
N ASP A 122 -4.42 13.92 -4.21
CA ASP A 122 -4.98 14.26 -5.52
C ASP A 122 -4.04 15.13 -6.37
N GLU A 123 -4.45 15.44 -7.60
CA GLU A 123 -3.72 16.28 -8.56
C GLU A 123 -3.56 17.74 -8.12
N ASN A 124 -4.29 18.18 -7.08
CA ASN A 124 -4.15 19.49 -6.45
C ASN A 124 -3.33 19.41 -5.15
N TYR A 125 -2.67 18.27 -4.91
CA TYR A 125 -1.92 17.94 -3.70
C TYR A 125 -2.72 18.01 -2.41
N ARG A 126 -4.04 17.80 -2.49
CA ARG A 126 -4.89 17.69 -1.31
C ARG A 126 -4.79 16.27 -0.78
N VAL A 127 -4.55 16.16 0.53
CA VAL A 127 -4.54 14.88 1.21
C VAL A 127 -5.95 14.52 1.66
N LEU A 128 -6.45 13.39 1.16
CA LEU A 128 -7.66 12.74 1.64
C LEU A 128 -7.25 11.68 2.67
N ASP A 129 -7.71 11.86 3.91
CA ASP A 129 -7.46 10.97 5.03
C ASP A 129 -8.79 10.57 5.67
N PHE A 130 -9.06 9.26 5.69
CA PHE A 130 -10.29 8.67 6.20
C PHE A 130 -10.07 7.84 7.48
N CYS A 131 -8.84 7.79 7.99
CA CYS A 131 -8.45 6.87 9.06
C CYS A 131 -7.39 7.44 10.03
N ASP A 132 -7.29 8.76 10.12
CA ASP A 132 -6.31 9.49 10.92
C ASP A 132 -4.86 9.09 10.59
N GLY A 133 -4.59 8.79 9.32
CA GLY A 133 -3.25 8.44 8.83
C GLY A 133 -2.26 9.59 8.94
N LEU A 134 -2.70 10.85 8.77
CA LEU A 134 -1.83 12.03 8.94
C LEU A 134 -1.40 12.20 10.39
N LYS A 135 -2.32 11.97 11.32
CA LYS A 135 -2.02 12.01 12.76
C LYS A 135 -1.04 10.90 13.13
N ASP A 136 -1.27 9.68 12.64
CA ASP A 136 -0.37 8.56 12.89
C ASP A 136 1.02 8.79 12.27
N LEU A 137 1.09 9.48 11.12
CA LEU A 137 2.35 9.86 10.51
C LEU A 137 3.12 10.87 11.39
N ASP A 138 2.44 11.90 11.90
CA ASP A 138 3.01 12.92 12.80
C ASP A 138 3.50 12.29 14.12
N THR A 139 2.73 11.36 14.70
CA THR A 139 3.11 10.67 15.93
C THR A 139 3.99 9.44 15.71
N ASN A 140 4.49 9.23 14.48
CA ASN A 140 5.30 8.07 14.09
C ASN A 140 4.69 6.74 14.57
N THR A 141 3.39 6.56 14.38
CA THR A 141 2.61 5.43 14.87
C THR A 141 2.20 4.52 13.71
N LEU A 142 2.51 3.23 13.81
CA LEU A 142 2.01 2.21 12.92
C LEU A 142 0.74 1.60 13.52
N ARG A 143 -0.39 1.86 12.86
CA ARG A 143 -1.70 1.34 13.25
C ARG A 143 -2.38 0.64 12.08
N VAL A 144 -2.98 -0.51 12.34
CA VAL A 144 -3.77 -1.26 11.35
C VAL A 144 -5.14 -0.63 11.16
N ILE A 145 -5.64 -0.62 9.93
CA ILE A 145 -7.01 -0.17 9.63
C ILE A 145 -8.00 -1.27 10.02
N GLY A 146 -8.97 -0.93 10.88
CA GLY A 146 -9.94 -1.89 11.43
C GLY A 146 -9.40 -2.65 12.64
N ASN A 147 -9.88 -3.88 12.87
CA ASN A 147 -9.46 -4.70 14.00
C ASN A 147 -8.17 -5.48 13.68
N PRO A 148 -7.02 -5.23 14.35
CA PRO A 148 -5.76 -5.91 14.05
C PRO A 148 -5.83 -7.45 14.11
N TYR A 149 -6.63 -8.01 15.03
CA TYR A 149 -6.79 -9.46 15.14
C TYR A 149 -7.44 -10.06 13.89
N THR A 150 -8.52 -9.45 13.41
CA THR A 150 -9.19 -9.86 12.17
C THR A 150 -8.25 -9.70 10.98
N ARG A 151 -7.60 -8.54 10.85
CA ARG A 151 -6.77 -8.21 9.68
C ARG A 151 -5.51 -9.06 9.57
N PHE A 152 -4.90 -9.47 10.68
CA PHE A 152 -3.77 -10.40 10.67
C PHE A 152 -4.19 -11.86 10.53
N ALA A 153 -5.38 -12.24 11.01
CA ALA A 153 -5.93 -13.57 10.77
C ALA A 153 -6.28 -13.77 9.29
N GLU A 154 -6.79 -12.73 8.63
CA GLU A 154 -6.96 -12.67 7.18
C GLU A 154 -5.60 -12.80 6.50
N ASP A 155 -4.71 -11.81 6.55
CA ASP A 155 -3.41 -11.89 5.90
C ASP A 155 -2.25 -11.78 6.91
N PRO A 156 -1.70 -12.91 7.40
CA PRO A 156 -0.57 -12.90 8.33
C PRO A 156 0.68 -12.24 7.77
N LEU A 157 0.79 -12.04 6.44
CA LEU A 157 1.92 -11.32 5.83
C LEU A 157 1.95 -9.85 6.28
N ARG A 158 0.81 -9.29 6.68
CA ARG A 158 0.72 -7.94 7.26
C ARG A 158 1.53 -7.80 8.55
N ILE A 159 1.74 -8.88 9.32
CA ILE A 159 2.63 -8.86 10.49
C ILE A 159 4.07 -8.57 10.04
N ILE A 160 4.56 -9.29 9.03
CA ILE A 160 5.91 -9.08 8.50
C ILE A 160 6.07 -7.68 7.92
N ARG A 161 5.05 -7.20 7.20
CA ARG A 161 5.00 -5.83 6.68
C ARG A 161 5.04 -4.80 7.80
N ALA A 162 4.32 -5.01 8.90
CA ALA A 162 4.34 -4.14 10.08
C ALA A 162 5.76 -4.01 10.64
N LEU A 163 6.43 -5.15 10.88
CA LEU A 163 7.79 -5.14 11.42
C LEU A 163 8.78 -4.48 10.46
N ARG A 164 8.60 -4.66 9.15
CA ARG A 164 9.40 -3.97 8.14
C ARG A 164 9.20 -2.46 8.21
N PHE A 165 7.97 -1.99 8.29
CA PHE A 165 7.68 -0.55 8.36
C PHE A 165 8.19 0.08 9.65
N VAL A 166 8.05 -0.62 10.78
CA VAL A 166 8.66 -0.21 12.06
C VAL A 166 10.17 -0.08 11.93
N ALA A 167 10.84 -1.04 11.29
CA ALA A 167 12.28 -0.99 11.10
C ALA A 167 12.71 0.13 10.13
N LYS A 168 12.01 0.30 8.99
CA LYS A 168 12.29 1.31 7.95
C LYS A 168 12.08 2.73 8.45
N PHE A 169 10.94 3.00 9.05
CA PHE A 169 10.49 4.34 9.41
C PHE A 169 10.62 4.65 10.90
N LYS A 170 11.20 3.73 11.69
CA LYS A 170 11.40 3.88 13.15
C LYS A 170 10.10 4.22 13.89
N LEU A 171 9.00 3.61 13.47
CA LEU A 171 7.67 3.85 14.00
C LEU A 171 7.46 3.13 15.35
N ASN A 172 6.64 3.71 16.21
CA ASN A 172 6.04 3.03 17.35
C ASN A 172 4.84 2.21 16.86
N ILE A 173 4.59 1.06 17.47
CA ILE A 173 3.41 0.24 17.14
C ILE A 173 2.26 0.66 18.06
N ASP A 174 1.08 0.88 17.50
CA ASP A 174 -0.14 1.06 18.29
C ASP A 174 -0.35 -0.14 19.26
N PRO A 175 -0.72 0.08 20.54
CA PRO A 175 -0.79 -0.99 21.53
C PRO A 175 -1.70 -2.17 21.15
N LEU A 176 -2.83 -1.91 20.49
CA LEU A 176 -3.73 -2.98 20.04
C LEU A 176 -3.11 -3.77 18.88
N THR A 177 -2.45 -3.06 17.96
CA THR A 177 -1.67 -3.66 16.87
C THR A 177 -0.52 -4.53 17.41
N GLU A 178 0.20 -4.06 18.43
CA GLU A 178 1.30 -4.80 19.05
C GLU A 178 0.81 -6.10 19.72
N ASN A 179 -0.28 -6.03 20.48
CA ASN A 179 -0.88 -7.20 21.12
C ASN A 179 -1.30 -8.25 20.07
N ALA A 180 -1.97 -7.82 19.00
CA ALA A 180 -2.37 -8.72 17.93
C ALA A 180 -1.17 -9.36 17.20
N ILE A 181 -0.06 -8.62 17.01
CA ILE A 181 1.19 -9.21 16.49
C ILE A 181 1.70 -10.31 17.41
N ARG A 182 1.73 -10.07 18.74
CA ARG A 182 2.22 -11.07 19.72
C ARG A 182 1.38 -12.34 19.70
N ASP A 183 0.06 -12.19 19.68
CA ASP A 183 -0.87 -13.31 19.76
C ASP A 183 -0.93 -14.12 18.45
N LEU A 184 -0.83 -13.44 17.30
CA LEU A 184 -1.03 -14.04 15.98
C LEU A 184 0.28 -14.31 15.21
N ALA A 185 1.45 -14.00 15.77
CA ALA A 185 2.76 -14.27 15.16
C ALA A 185 2.90 -15.72 14.66
N HIS A 186 2.33 -16.69 15.39
CA HIS A 186 2.37 -18.10 15.02
C HIS A 186 1.73 -18.40 13.64
N LEU A 187 0.80 -17.56 13.15
CA LEU A 187 0.18 -17.71 11.83
C LEU A 187 1.16 -17.45 10.68
N VAL A 188 2.18 -16.63 10.89
CA VAL A 188 3.23 -16.37 9.89
C VAL A 188 3.92 -17.68 9.46
N LYS A 189 4.06 -18.65 10.37
CA LYS A 189 4.69 -19.95 10.09
C LYS A 189 3.92 -20.78 9.06
N LYS A 190 2.64 -20.47 8.83
CA LYS A 190 1.80 -21.13 7.82
C LYS A 190 1.92 -20.48 6.44
N LEU A 191 2.59 -19.33 6.33
CA LEU A 191 2.74 -18.63 5.06
C LEU A 191 3.74 -19.34 4.15
N ASN A 192 3.59 -19.12 2.84
CA ASN A 192 4.57 -19.56 1.86
C ASN A 192 5.94 -18.87 2.14
N PRO A 193 7.02 -19.64 2.36
CA PRO A 193 8.33 -19.09 2.69
C PRO A 193 8.86 -18.09 1.66
N GLU A 194 8.55 -18.26 0.38
CA GLU A 194 9.02 -17.36 -0.68
C GLU A 194 8.38 -15.97 -0.57
N LYS A 195 7.14 -15.88 -0.07
CA LYS A 195 6.49 -14.58 0.18
C LYS A 195 7.13 -13.87 1.36
N VAL A 196 7.42 -14.59 2.43
CA VAL A 196 8.11 -14.05 3.61
C VAL A 196 9.50 -13.55 3.20
N LYS A 197 10.26 -14.35 2.44
CA LYS A 197 11.56 -13.93 1.89
C LYS A 197 11.44 -12.69 1.00
N ALA A 198 10.42 -12.60 0.15
CA ALA A 198 10.20 -11.43 -0.70
C ALA A 198 9.97 -10.16 0.12
N GLU A 199 9.19 -10.23 1.20
CA GLU A 199 9.02 -9.11 2.13
C GLU A 199 10.32 -8.76 2.88
N ILE A 200 11.11 -9.75 3.30
CA ILE A 200 12.41 -9.53 3.96
C ILE A 200 13.42 -8.86 3.01
N ARG A 201 13.43 -9.23 1.72
CA ARG A 201 14.33 -8.63 0.71
C ARG A 201 14.08 -7.13 0.52
N LYS A 202 12.89 -6.63 0.87
CA LYS A 202 12.55 -5.21 0.82
C LYS A 202 13.07 -4.42 2.03
N VAL A 203 13.69 -5.08 3.01
CA VAL A 203 14.36 -4.42 4.15
C VAL A 203 15.73 -3.94 3.68
N GLY A 204 15.98 -2.64 3.77
CA GLY A 204 17.28 -2.07 3.45
C GLY A 204 18.39 -2.57 4.39
N GLU A 205 19.63 -2.47 3.95
CA GLU A 205 20.80 -3.00 4.68
C GLU A 205 20.90 -2.41 6.09
N GLN A 206 20.59 -1.12 6.25
CA GLN A 206 20.68 -0.39 7.51
C GLN A 206 19.63 -0.88 8.52
N GLU A 207 18.49 -1.35 8.05
CA GLU A 207 17.36 -1.73 8.90
C GLU A 207 17.32 -3.22 9.23
N GLN A 208 18.14 -4.04 8.57
CA GLN A 208 18.18 -5.49 8.80
C GLN A 208 18.41 -5.86 10.27
N ASN A 209 19.26 -5.11 10.97
CA ASN A 209 19.56 -5.39 12.38
C ASN A 209 18.33 -5.14 13.28
N ILE A 210 17.60 -4.05 13.03
CA ILE A 210 16.37 -3.73 13.78
C ILE A 210 15.29 -4.75 13.43
N PHE A 211 15.10 -5.02 12.15
CA PHE A 211 14.12 -5.99 11.67
C PHE A 211 14.36 -7.40 12.24
N LYS A 212 15.61 -7.90 12.25
CA LYS A 212 15.97 -9.19 12.86
C LYS A 212 15.67 -9.22 14.37
N LYS A 213 15.93 -8.13 15.10
CA LYS A 213 15.59 -8.02 16.52
C LYS A 213 14.08 -8.11 16.74
N LEU A 214 13.28 -7.43 15.91
CA LEU A 214 11.82 -7.49 15.97
C LEU A 214 11.31 -8.91 15.67
N MET A 215 11.80 -9.56 14.61
CA MET A 215 11.45 -10.94 14.27
C MET A 215 11.72 -11.90 15.44
N ASN A 216 12.91 -11.81 16.06
CA ASN A 216 13.27 -12.62 17.22
C ASN A 216 12.36 -12.34 18.43
N MET A 217 12.04 -11.07 18.68
CA MET A 217 11.17 -10.65 19.80
C MET A 217 9.79 -11.29 19.71
N TYR A 218 9.26 -11.47 18.49
CA TYR A 218 7.96 -12.10 18.24
C TYR A 218 8.06 -13.60 17.90
N LYS A 219 9.25 -14.21 18.02
CA LYS A 219 9.50 -15.64 17.75
C LYS A 219 9.12 -16.08 16.32
N LEU A 220 9.39 -15.20 15.35
CA LEU A 220 9.15 -15.38 13.92
C LEU A 220 10.37 -15.90 13.17
#